data_AF-A0A7V1F7L4-F1
#
_entry.id   AF-A0A7V1F7L4-F1
#
_cell.length_a   1.000
_cell.length_b   1.000
_cell.length_c   1.000
_cell.angle_alpha   90.00
_cell.angle_beta   90.00
_cell.angle_gamma   90.00
#
_symmetry.space_group_name_H-M   'P 1'
#
loop_
_entity.id
_entity.type
_entity.pdbx_description
1 polymer ?
#
loop_
_entity_poly.entity_id
_entity_poly.type
_entity_poly.pdbx_seq_one_letter_code
_entity_poly.pdbx_strand_id
1 'polypeptide(L)'
;MAIKRKKLISGIKLTNSLTKEAKFFLVANNPKQRQYEALRAFFVENLSARIVSERFGYSNGAFRVLCYQFRNEPKPEFFVQTKPGPKYSPKKDRSKDRIIELRKKNYSVKDIQFTLKDEGINLSAVYIWTIRKEEGFAKLPRRQEGERLNRPGPEQAAYADIRQLSLTPKVIETRVGGLFLLLKTLSDMDVHKIVRKMRW
;
A
#
# COMPACT_ATOMS: atom_id res chain seq x y z
N MET A 1 70.98 21.73 -9.34
CA MET A 1 70.18 21.14 -10.42
C MET A 1 68.70 21.20 -10.06
N ALA A 2 67.94 22.04 -10.75
CA ALA A 2 66.51 22.27 -10.48
C ALA A 2 65.65 21.30 -11.29
N ILE A 3 64.96 20.38 -10.60
CA ILE A 3 63.93 19.53 -11.23
C ILE A 3 62.59 20.25 -11.08
N LYS A 4 62.23 21.01 -12.12
CA LYS A 4 60.90 21.62 -12.32
C LYS A 4 59.85 20.50 -12.30
N ARG A 5 59.12 20.34 -11.19
CA ARG A 5 57.92 19.49 -11.17
C ARG A 5 56.80 20.19 -11.94
N LYS A 6 56.57 19.72 -13.17
CA LYS A 6 55.48 20.14 -14.06
C LYS A 6 54.15 20.00 -13.32
N LYS A 7 53.43 21.12 -13.28
CA LYS A 7 52.06 21.33 -12.83
C LYS A 7 51.10 20.41 -13.62
N LEU A 8 50.76 19.24 -13.08
CA LEU A 8 49.65 18.43 -13.57
C LEU A 8 48.36 18.92 -12.89
N ILE A 9 47.92 20.12 -13.26
CA ILE A 9 46.51 20.47 -13.15
C ILE A 9 45.86 19.92 -14.42
N SER A 10 45.53 18.63 -14.40
CA SER A 10 44.58 18.08 -15.37
C SER A 10 43.19 18.46 -14.87
N GLY A 11 42.76 19.67 -15.23
CA GLY A 11 41.35 19.99 -15.25
C GLY A 11 40.66 18.93 -16.09
N ILE A 12 39.64 18.30 -15.52
CA ILE A 12 38.75 17.39 -16.23
C ILE A 12 38.08 18.22 -17.32
N LYS A 13 38.67 18.23 -18.53
CA LYS A 13 37.98 18.69 -19.73
C LYS A 13 36.95 17.62 -20.06
N LEU A 14 35.72 17.81 -19.60
CA LEU A 14 34.56 17.09 -20.12
C LEU A 14 34.35 17.55 -21.56
N THR A 15 35.03 16.92 -22.51
CA THR A 15 34.94 17.20 -23.96
C THR A 15 33.68 16.59 -24.59
N ASN A 16 32.60 16.50 -23.84
CA ASN A 16 31.28 16.15 -24.37
C ASN A 16 30.24 16.97 -23.60
N SER A 17 29.28 17.54 -24.31
CA SER A 17 28.10 18.19 -23.72
C SER A 17 27.57 17.30 -22.61
N LEU A 18 27.66 17.76 -21.36
CA LEU A 18 27.20 17.01 -20.19
C LEU A 18 25.75 16.58 -20.41
N THR A 19 25.53 15.27 -20.51
CA THR A 19 24.20 14.69 -20.59
C THR A 19 23.39 15.10 -19.36
N LYS A 20 22.06 15.07 -19.44
CA LYS A 20 21.19 15.48 -18.30
C LYS A 20 21.51 14.66 -17.04
N GLU A 21 21.87 13.41 -17.24
CA GLU A 21 22.26 12.44 -16.21
C GLU A 21 23.59 12.85 -15.56
N ALA A 22 24.60 13.29 -16.34
CA ALA A 22 25.87 13.74 -15.78
C ALA A 22 25.70 15.03 -14.95
N LYS A 23 24.81 15.94 -15.36
CA LYS A 23 24.51 17.16 -14.59
C LYS A 23 23.89 16.86 -13.24
N PHE A 24 23.06 15.81 -13.14
CA PHE A 24 22.46 15.37 -11.88
C PHE A 24 23.52 15.04 -10.81
N PHE A 25 24.63 14.41 -11.20
CA PHE A 25 25.72 14.07 -10.27
C PHE A 25 26.69 15.21 -10.01
N LEU A 26 26.77 16.21 -10.89
CA LEU A 26 27.69 17.34 -10.75
C LEU A 26 27.10 18.54 -10.01
N VAL A 27 25.77 18.62 -9.92
CA VAL A 27 25.06 19.71 -9.24
C VAL A 27 24.39 19.15 -7.99
N ALA A 28 25.05 19.31 -6.84
CA ALA A 28 24.49 18.91 -5.56
C ALA A 28 23.26 19.77 -5.18
N ASN A 29 22.05 19.22 -5.31
CA ASN A 29 20.80 19.90 -4.94
C ASN A 29 20.47 19.78 -3.44
N ASN A 30 21.05 18.79 -2.75
CA ASN A 30 20.84 18.56 -1.31
C ASN A 30 22.02 19.11 -0.49
N PRO A 31 21.79 19.92 0.57
CA PRO A 31 22.85 20.42 1.45
C PRO A 31 23.77 19.33 2.00
N LYS A 32 23.25 18.16 2.40
CA LYS A 32 24.04 17.03 2.91
C LYS A 32 24.93 16.40 1.83
N GLN A 33 24.41 16.29 0.61
CA GLN A 33 25.21 15.84 -0.55
C GLN A 33 26.34 16.83 -0.84
N ARG A 34 26.05 18.14 -0.82
CA ARG A 34 27.06 19.18 -1.01
C ARG A 34 28.14 19.14 0.07
N GLN A 35 27.79 18.90 1.33
CA GLN A 35 28.76 18.71 2.42
C GLN A 35 29.65 17.48 2.17
N TYR A 36 29.05 16.35 1.79
CA TYR A 36 29.77 15.12 1.45
C TYR A 36 30.75 15.33 0.29
N GLU A 37 30.30 15.93 -0.81
CA GLU A 37 31.14 16.16 -1.99
C GLU A 37 32.28 17.15 -1.71
N ALA A 38 32.03 18.21 -0.93
CA ALA A 38 33.07 19.15 -0.53
C ALA A 38 34.13 18.48 0.35
N LEU A 39 33.73 17.64 1.30
CA LEU A 39 34.66 16.86 2.12
C LEU A 39 35.44 15.85 1.30
N ARG A 40 34.79 15.14 0.36
CA ARG A 40 35.44 14.20 -0.55
C ARG A 40 36.48 14.90 -1.42
N ALA A 41 36.16 16.06 -1.97
CA ALA A 41 37.08 16.86 -2.79
C ALA A 41 38.31 17.33 -1.99
N PHE A 42 38.15 17.62 -0.70
CA PHE A 42 39.26 18.03 0.15
C PHE A 42 40.11 16.85 0.64
N PHE A 43 39.48 15.80 1.20
CA PHE A 43 40.20 14.69 1.84
C PHE A 43 40.65 13.60 0.86
N VAL A 44 39.92 13.37 -0.25
CA VAL A 44 40.25 12.33 -1.24
C VAL A 44 40.96 12.93 -2.45
N GLU A 45 40.43 14.03 -3.00
CA GLU A 45 41.01 14.67 -4.19
C GLU A 45 42.14 15.66 -3.85
N ASN A 46 42.45 15.85 -2.56
CA ASN A 46 43.53 16.71 -2.05
C ASN A 46 43.49 18.15 -2.57
N LEU A 47 42.29 18.67 -2.87
CA LEU A 47 42.12 20.05 -3.28
C LEU A 47 42.31 20.99 -2.10
N SER A 48 42.83 22.20 -2.35
CA SER A 48 42.98 23.19 -1.29
C SER A 48 41.63 23.63 -0.74
N ALA A 49 41.58 23.94 0.55
CA ALA A 49 40.36 24.42 1.22
C ALA A 49 39.73 25.64 0.53
N ARG A 50 40.57 26.50 -0.09
CA ARG A 50 40.12 27.67 -0.85
C ARG A 50 39.42 27.29 -2.16
N ILE A 51 39.96 26.32 -2.89
CA ILE A 51 39.36 25.86 -4.15
C ILE A 51 38.03 25.14 -3.86
N VAL A 52 37.98 24.33 -2.81
CA VAL A 52 36.77 23.60 -2.42
C VAL A 52 35.69 24.56 -1.90
N SER A 53 36.05 25.54 -1.07
CA SER A 53 35.09 26.51 -0.54
C SER A 53 34.45 27.33 -1.68
N GLU A 54 35.25 27.84 -2.61
CA GLU A 54 34.76 28.56 -3.80
C GLU A 54 33.89 27.66 -4.69
N ARG A 55 34.31 26.41 -4.96
CA ARG A 55 33.58 25.47 -5.83
C ARG A 55 32.21 25.07 -5.28
N PHE A 56 32.08 24.87 -3.97
CA PHE A 56 30.84 24.40 -3.34
C PHE A 56 30.04 25.51 -2.62
N GLY A 57 30.47 26.77 -2.76
CA GLY A 57 29.76 27.93 -2.21
C GLY A 57 29.82 28.05 -0.68
N TYR A 58 30.94 27.67 -0.07
CA TYR A 58 31.23 27.91 1.34
C TYR A 58 32.17 29.09 1.51
N SER A 59 32.08 29.79 2.63
CA SER A 59 33.18 30.66 3.06
C SER A 59 34.36 29.82 3.54
N ASN A 60 35.58 30.37 3.43
CA ASN A 60 36.79 29.68 3.91
C ASN A 60 36.71 29.30 5.40
N GLY A 61 36.11 30.17 6.23
CA GLY A 61 35.89 29.88 7.65
C GLY A 61 34.90 28.75 7.88
N ALA A 62 33.74 28.80 7.21
CA ALA A 62 32.71 27.75 7.34
C ALA A 62 33.23 26.38 6.89
N PHE A 63 34.00 26.33 5.81
CA PHE A 63 34.57 25.07 5.33
C PHE A 63 35.59 24.48 6.32
N ARG A 64 36.42 25.32 6.95
CA ARG A 64 37.37 24.87 8.00
C ARG A 64 36.65 24.26 9.20
N VAL A 65 35.55 24.88 9.65
CA VAL A 65 34.71 24.34 10.73
C VAL A 65 34.14 22.98 10.33
N LEU A 66 33.65 22.85 9.09
CA LEU A 66 33.11 21.61 8.56
C LEU A 66 34.17 20.48 8.55
N CYS A 67 35.41 20.78 8.13
CA CYS A 67 36.52 19.82 8.22
C CYS A 67 36.88 19.44 9.65
N TYR A 68 36.83 20.39 10.59
CA TYR A 68 37.07 20.12 12.01
C TYR A 68 35.99 19.22 12.59
N GLN A 69 34.71 19.51 12.34
CA GLN A 69 33.57 18.70 12.77
C GLN A 69 33.70 17.27 12.25
N PHE A 70 33.99 17.10 10.95
CA PHE A 70 34.14 15.77 10.35
C PHE A 70 35.26 14.94 11.00
N ARG A 71 36.37 15.56 11.41
CA ARG A 71 37.47 14.85 12.08
C ARG A 71 37.15 14.41 13.51
N ASN A 72 36.25 15.13 14.17
CA ASN A 72 35.90 14.90 15.57
C ASN A 72 34.58 14.15 15.75
N GLU A 73 33.86 13.89 14.65
CA GLU A 73 32.62 13.14 14.65
C GLU A 73 32.90 11.65 14.41
N PRO A 74 32.56 10.75 15.35
CA PRO A 74 32.95 9.34 15.26
C PRO A 74 32.19 8.57 14.18
N LYS A 75 31.00 9.04 13.77
CA LYS A 75 30.15 8.42 12.73
C LYS A 75 29.35 9.48 11.97
N PRO A 76 29.96 10.20 11.01
CA PRO A 76 29.26 11.22 10.24
C PRO A 76 28.23 10.58 9.28
N GLU A 77 26.95 10.83 9.52
CA GLU A 77 25.85 10.36 8.66
C GLU A 77 25.44 11.45 7.65
N PHE A 78 25.89 11.28 6.39
CA PHE A 78 25.50 12.17 5.28
C PHE A 78 24.22 11.71 4.57
N PHE A 79 24.02 10.40 4.51
CA PHE A 79 22.87 9.78 3.85
C PHE A 79 22.16 8.89 4.87
N VAL A 80 21.15 9.44 5.53
CA VAL A 80 20.33 8.68 6.48
C VAL A 80 19.37 7.80 5.68
N GLN A 81 19.41 6.49 5.91
CA GLN A 81 18.32 5.62 5.49
C GLN A 81 17.10 5.96 6.35
N THR A 82 16.01 6.41 5.74
CA THR A 82 14.75 6.62 6.46
C THR A 82 14.35 5.30 7.12
N LYS A 83 14.46 5.24 8.45
CA LYS A 83 13.96 4.09 9.22
C LYS A 83 12.44 4.04 8.98
N PRO A 84 11.88 2.86 8.63
CA PRO A 84 10.43 2.71 8.55
C PRO A 84 9.81 3.19 9.85
N GLY A 85 8.80 4.05 9.76
CA GLY A 85 8.09 4.54 10.94
C GLY A 85 7.49 3.38 11.76
N PRO A 86 7.06 3.63 13.01
CA PRO A 86 6.43 2.62 13.85
C PRO A 86 5.30 1.93 13.08
N LYS A 87 5.44 0.61 12.86
CA LYS A 87 4.43 -0.19 12.13
C LYS A 87 3.10 -0.30 12.90
N TYR A 88 3.14 -0.04 14.21
CA TYR A 88 2.02 -0.21 15.13
C TYR A 88 1.64 1.12 15.76
N SER A 89 0.33 1.40 15.82
CA SER A 89 -0.28 2.56 16.45
C SER A 89 -1.23 2.07 17.53
N PRO A 90 -1.32 2.71 18.72
CA PRO A 90 -2.17 2.25 19.81
C PRO A 90 -3.66 2.05 19.43
N LYS A 91 -4.17 2.84 18.48
CA LYS A 91 -5.54 2.68 17.95
C LYS A 91 -5.70 1.39 17.14
N LYS A 92 -4.64 0.95 16.44
CA LYS A 92 -4.63 -0.30 15.68
C LYS A 92 -4.59 -1.53 16.60
N ASP A 93 -3.90 -1.46 17.74
CA ASP A 93 -3.86 -2.56 18.72
C ASP A 93 -5.21 -2.78 19.40
N ARG A 94 -5.88 -1.73 19.86
CA ARG A 94 -7.24 -1.86 20.43
C ARG A 94 -8.23 -2.50 19.44
N SER A 95 -8.08 -2.17 18.16
CA SER A 95 -8.90 -2.77 17.10
C SER A 95 -8.55 -4.25 16.86
N LYS A 96 -7.27 -4.64 17.00
CA LYS A 96 -6.82 -6.04 16.88
C LYS A 96 -7.43 -6.89 17.99
N ASP A 97 -7.36 -6.45 19.24
CA ASP A 97 -7.93 -7.19 20.38
C ASP A 97 -9.43 -7.44 20.19
N ARG A 98 -10.16 -6.40 19.75
CA ARG A 98 -11.60 -6.52 19.49
C ARG A 98 -11.92 -7.50 18.35
N ILE A 99 -11.12 -7.50 17.28
CA ILE A 99 -11.25 -8.47 16.19
C ILE A 99 -11.05 -9.90 16.70
N ILE A 100 -10.06 -10.11 17.58
CA ILE A 100 -9.76 -11.42 18.19
C ILE A 100 -10.92 -11.88 19.09
N GLU A 101 -11.48 -11.00 19.92
CA GLU A 101 -12.65 -11.31 20.75
C GLU A 101 -13.85 -11.76 19.94
N LEU A 102 -14.22 -10.99 18.90
CA LEU A 102 -15.32 -11.33 18.01
C LEU A 102 -15.04 -12.63 17.26
N ARG A 103 -13.77 -12.87 16.89
CA ARG A 103 -13.36 -14.10 16.24
C ARG A 103 -13.48 -15.33 17.15
N LYS A 104 -13.13 -15.21 18.44
CA LYS A 104 -13.33 -16.26 19.45
C LYS A 104 -14.81 -16.59 19.67
N LYS A 105 -15.70 -15.60 19.52
CA LYS A 105 -17.17 -15.80 19.46
C LYS A 105 -17.66 -16.37 18.13
N ASN A 106 -16.75 -16.88 17.28
CA ASN A 106 -17.02 -17.43 15.95
C ASN A 106 -17.61 -16.45 14.94
N TYR A 107 -17.43 -15.13 15.04
CA TYR A 107 -17.92 -14.18 14.04
C TYR A 107 -17.17 -14.32 12.69
N SER A 108 -17.89 -14.18 11.57
CA SER A 108 -17.30 -14.16 10.22
C SER A 108 -16.62 -12.82 9.96
N VAL A 109 -15.71 -12.73 9.00
CA VAL A 109 -15.06 -11.46 8.61
C VAL A 109 -16.09 -10.35 8.33
N LYS A 110 -17.20 -10.70 7.65
CA LYS A 110 -18.30 -9.75 7.40
C LYS A 110 -19.07 -9.38 8.67
N ASP A 111 -19.25 -10.32 9.59
CA ASP A 111 -19.94 -10.06 10.87
C ASP A 111 -19.07 -9.15 11.76
N ILE A 112 -17.76 -9.40 11.81
CA ILE A 112 -16.77 -8.59 12.52
C ILE A 112 -16.76 -7.17 11.94
N GLN A 113 -16.77 -7.04 10.61
CA GLN A 113 -16.82 -5.73 9.98
C GLN A 113 -18.10 -4.96 10.34
N PHE A 114 -19.25 -5.64 10.34
CA PHE A 114 -20.53 -5.02 10.66
C PHE A 114 -20.62 -4.60 12.13
N THR A 115 -20.24 -5.49 13.05
CA THR A 115 -20.21 -5.20 14.49
C THR A 115 -19.24 -4.07 14.82
N LEU A 116 -18.03 -4.06 14.26
CA LEU A 116 -17.09 -2.95 14.45
C LEU A 116 -17.63 -1.64 13.87
N LYS A 117 -18.34 -1.68 12.75
CA LYS A 117 -18.97 -0.50 12.15
C LYS A 117 -20.07 0.07 13.06
N ASP A 118 -20.87 -0.79 13.69
CA ASP A 118 -21.88 -0.41 14.68
C ASP A 118 -21.24 0.22 15.93
N GLU A 119 -20.07 -0.29 16.34
CA GLU A 119 -19.23 0.26 17.41
C GLU A 119 -18.48 1.56 17.01
N GLY A 120 -18.69 2.08 15.79
CA GLY A 120 -18.03 3.30 15.28
C GLY A 120 -16.60 3.10 14.77
N ILE A 121 -16.12 1.86 14.71
CA ILE A 121 -14.79 1.46 14.24
C ILE A 121 -14.87 1.01 12.78
N ASN A 122 -14.54 1.91 11.85
CA ASN A 122 -14.58 1.58 10.43
C ASN A 122 -13.26 0.93 9.96
N LEU A 123 -13.28 -0.39 9.75
CA LEU A 123 -12.14 -1.15 9.24
C LEU A 123 -12.47 -1.82 7.91
N SER A 124 -11.43 -1.97 7.07
CA SER A 124 -11.54 -2.71 5.83
C SER A 124 -11.59 -4.22 6.10
N ALA A 125 -12.38 -4.94 5.29
CA ALA A 125 -12.44 -6.41 5.36
C ALA A 125 -11.07 -7.06 5.14
N VAL A 126 -10.20 -6.42 4.34
CA VAL A 126 -8.83 -6.86 4.09
C VAL A 126 -7.99 -6.81 5.36
N TYR A 127 -8.09 -5.72 6.13
CA TYR A 127 -7.36 -5.58 7.40
C TYR A 127 -7.78 -6.64 8.42
N ILE A 128 -9.09 -6.88 8.55
CA ILE A 128 -9.64 -7.93 9.43
C ILE A 128 -9.16 -9.32 8.98
N TRP A 129 -9.10 -9.57 7.67
CA TRP A 129 -8.58 -10.81 7.12
C TRP A 129 -7.09 -11.00 7.42
N THR A 130 -6.28 -9.95 7.29
CA THR A 130 -4.85 -9.98 7.59
C THR A 130 -4.61 -10.30 9.07
N ILE A 131 -5.32 -9.63 9.98
CA ILE A 131 -5.23 -9.92 11.43
C ILE A 131 -5.63 -11.36 11.72
N ARG A 132 -6.74 -11.83 11.13
CA ARG A 132 -7.18 -13.21 11.30
C ARG A 132 -6.10 -14.21 10.84
N LYS A 133 -5.39 -13.89 9.75
CA LYS A 133 -4.31 -14.72 9.20
C LYS A 133 -3.05 -14.68 10.08
N GLU A 134 -2.68 -13.51 10.59
CA GLU A 134 -1.57 -13.33 11.55
C GLU A 134 -1.80 -14.14 12.83
N GLU A 135 -3.03 -14.13 13.35
CA GLU A 135 -3.43 -14.86 14.57
C GLU A 135 -3.69 -16.36 14.36
N GLY A 136 -3.56 -16.87 13.13
CA GLY A 136 -3.68 -18.31 12.84
C GLY A 136 -5.11 -18.89 12.90
N PHE A 137 -6.15 -18.05 12.91
CA PHE A 137 -7.53 -18.56 12.98
C PHE A 137 -7.95 -19.30 11.69
N ALA A 138 -8.30 -20.57 11.83
CA ALA A 138 -8.85 -21.42 10.76
C ALA A 138 -10.11 -20.81 10.11
N LYS A 139 -10.43 -21.24 8.88
CA LYS A 139 -11.63 -20.77 8.16
C LYS A 139 -12.87 -21.36 8.83
N LEU A 140 -13.89 -20.52 9.06
CA LEU A 140 -15.18 -21.03 9.55
C LEU A 140 -15.81 -21.96 8.51
N PRO A 141 -16.43 -23.07 8.92
CA PRO A 141 -17.28 -23.85 8.04
C PRO A 141 -18.48 -23.01 7.58
N ARG A 142 -19.11 -23.43 6.48
CA ARG A 142 -20.31 -22.77 5.96
C ARG A 142 -21.43 -22.92 7.00
N ARG A 143 -21.90 -21.80 7.56
CA ARG A 143 -23.05 -21.80 8.48
C ARG A 143 -24.34 -22.15 7.75
N GLN A 144 -25.18 -22.92 8.43
CA GLN A 144 -26.57 -23.13 8.03
C GLN A 144 -27.37 -21.82 8.15
N GLU A 145 -28.51 -21.71 7.48
CA GLU A 145 -29.28 -20.45 7.41
C GLU A 145 -29.71 -19.94 8.79
N GLY A 146 -30.11 -20.82 9.70
CA GLY A 146 -30.53 -20.45 11.06
C GLY A 146 -29.40 -19.98 12.00
N GLU A 147 -28.14 -20.28 11.68
CA GLU A 147 -26.97 -19.85 12.48
C GLU A 147 -26.39 -18.51 12.02
N ARG A 148 -26.91 -17.94 10.93
CA ARG A 148 -26.46 -16.64 10.44
C ARG A 148 -27.04 -15.57 11.34
N LEU A 149 -26.19 -14.62 11.75
CA LEU A 149 -26.66 -13.43 12.46
C LEU A 149 -27.74 -12.75 11.64
N ASN A 150 -28.80 -12.31 12.31
CA ASN A 150 -29.92 -11.62 11.69
C ASN A 150 -29.38 -10.34 11.04
N ARG A 151 -29.51 -10.27 9.71
CA ARG A 151 -29.06 -9.14 8.92
C ARG A 151 -30.27 -8.58 8.18
N PRO A 152 -30.37 -7.25 8.02
CA PRO A 152 -31.32 -6.69 7.07
C PRO A 152 -31.02 -7.27 5.69
N GLY A 153 -31.93 -8.11 5.23
CA GLY A 153 -31.89 -8.79 3.94
C GLY A 153 -33.16 -8.49 3.16
N PRO A 154 -33.17 -8.79 1.85
CA PRO A 154 -34.41 -8.74 1.09
C PRO A 154 -35.46 -9.61 1.76
N GLU A 155 -36.70 -9.13 1.77
CA GLU A 155 -37.84 -9.89 2.27
C GLU A 155 -37.86 -11.25 1.58
N GLN A 156 -37.95 -12.32 2.37
CA GLN A 156 -37.99 -13.66 1.83
C GLN A 156 -39.35 -13.84 1.14
N ALA A 157 -39.33 -13.97 -0.18
CA ALA A 157 -40.54 -14.24 -0.94
C ALA A 157 -41.19 -15.55 -0.46
N ALA A 158 -42.52 -15.58 -0.45
CA ALA A 158 -43.27 -16.79 -0.17
C ALA A 158 -42.82 -17.93 -1.11
N TYR A 159 -42.79 -19.15 -0.59
CA TYR A 159 -42.44 -20.32 -1.37
C TYR A 159 -43.40 -20.48 -2.56
N ALA A 160 -42.85 -20.51 -3.78
CA ALA A 160 -43.63 -20.69 -4.99
C ALA A 160 -43.98 -22.18 -5.19
N ASP A 161 -45.13 -22.61 -4.68
CA ASP A 161 -45.63 -23.98 -4.83
C ASP A 161 -46.26 -24.19 -6.20
N ILE A 162 -45.75 -25.15 -6.97
CA ILE A 162 -46.27 -25.51 -8.30
C ILE A 162 -47.71 -26.01 -8.25
N ARG A 163 -48.16 -26.57 -7.11
CA ARG A 163 -49.54 -27.04 -6.92
C ARG A 163 -50.54 -25.89 -6.85
N GLN A 164 -50.06 -24.69 -6.54
CA GLN A 164 -50.85 -23.46 -6.49
C GLN A 164 -50.80 -22.69 -7.82
N LEU A 165 -50.05 -23.19 -8.81
CA LEU A 165 -49.95 -22.56 -10.12
C LEU A 165 -51.27 -22.71 -10.89
N SER A 166 -51.94 -21.59 -11.13
CA SER A 166 -53.12 -21.53 -12.00
C SER A 166 -52.73 -20.93 -13.35
N LEU A 167 -52.99 -21.68 -14.43
CA LEU A 167 -52.76 -21.24 -15.82
C LEU A 167 -53.97 -20.52 -16.43
N THR A 168 -54.92 -20.09 -15.60
CA THR A 168 -56.07 -19.31 -16.07
C THR A 168 -55.60 -17.94 -16.59
N PRO A 169 -56.19 -17.41 -17.68
CA PRO A 169 -55.84 -16.09 -18.19
C PRO A 169 -55.98 -15.02 -17.11
N LYS A 170 -54.89 -14.29 -16.81
CA LYS A 170 -54.85 -13.25 -15.78
C LYS A 170 -53.97 -12.09 -16.22
N VAL A 171 -54.30 -10.90 -15.72
CA VAL A 171 -53.48 -9.70 -15.83
C VAL A 171 -52.67 -9.57 -14.55
N ILE A 172 -51.35 -9.42 -14.67
CA ILE A 172 -50.43 -9.29 -13.55
C ILE A 172 -49.69 -7.96 -13.68
N GLU A 173 -49.84 -7.09 -12.69
CA GLU A 173 -49.02 -5.88 -12.60
C GLU A 173 -47.66 -6.21 -12.00
N THR A 174 -46.59 -5.91 -12.74
CA THR A 174 -45.23 -6.21 -12.30
C THR A 174 -44.24 -5.20 -12.86
N ARG A 175 -43.27 -4.82 -12.03
CA ARG A 175 -42.14 -3.96 -12.46
C ARG A 175 -41.14 -4.71 -13.36
N VAL A 176 -41.24 -6.04 -13.44
CA VAL A 176 -40.30 -6.90 -14.18
C VAL A 176 -41.02 -7.60 -15.34
N GLY A 177 -41.93 -6.90 -16.03
CA GLY A 177 -42.71 -7.46 -17.14
C GLY A 177 -41.87 -7.94 -18.32
N GLY A 178 -40.68 -7.35 -18.52
CA GLY A 178 -39.75 -7.75 -19.59
C GLY A 178 -39.31 -9.22 -19.51
N LEU A 179 -39.37 -9.86 -18.34
CA LEU A 179 -39.08 -11.28 -18.19
C LEU A 179 -40.03 -12.16 -19.02
N PHE A 180 -41.29 -11.75 -19.16
CA PHE A 180 -42.30 -12.50 -19.93
C PHE A 180 -42.03 -12.48 -21.43
N LEU A 181 -41.36 -11.44 -21.95
CA LEU A 181 -40.92 -11.39 -23.35
C LEU A 181 -39.87 -12.46 -23.67
N LEU A 182 -39.11 -12.88 -22.65
CA LEU A 182 -38.05 -13.88 -22.76
C LEU A 182 -38.53 -15.30 -22.44
N LEU A 183 -39.83 -15.52 -22.18
CA LEU A 183 -40.36 -16.84 -21.83
C LEU A 183 -40.06 -17.89 -22.91
N LYS A 184 -40.19 -17.51 -24.18
CA LYS A 184 -39.89 -18.42 -25.30
C LYS A 184 -38.43 -18.84 -25.28
N THR A 185 -37.51 -17.89 -25.16
CA THR A 185 -36.07 -18.17 -25.07
C THR A 185 -35.71 -19.01 -23.84
N LEU A 186 -36.35 -18.75 -22.69
CA LEU A 186 -36.15 -19.53 -21.47
C LEU A 186 -36.65 -20.98 -21.62
N SER A 187 -37.76 -21.17 -22.33
CA SER A 187 -38.27 -22.50 -22.68
C SER A 187 -37.31 -23.24 -23.61
N ASP A 188 -36.80 -22.56 -24.63
CA ASP A 188 -35.89 -23.14 -25.63
C ASP A 188 -34.51 -23.46 -25.04
N MET A 189 -34.08 -22.74 -24.01
CA MET A 189 -32.86 -23.03 -23.25
C MET A 189 -32.94 -24.29 -22.39
N ASP A 190 -34.09 -24.97 -22.34
CA ASP A 190 -34.26 -26.26 -21.65
C ASP A 190 -33.85 -26.20 -20.16
N VAL A 191 -33.95 -25.04 -19.51
CA VAL A 191 -33.51 -24.83 -18.12
C VAL A 191 -34.20 -25.80 -17.15
N HIS A 192 -35.46 -26.13 -17.43
CA HIS A 192 -36.24 -27.13 -16.69
C HIS A 192 -35.59 -28.52 -16.68
N LYS A 193 -34.84 -28.90 -17.73
CA LYS A 193 -34.12 -30.18 -17.80
C LYS A 193 -32.88 -30.19 -16.92
N ILE A 194 -32.24 -29.04 -16.70
CA ILE A 194 -31.07 -28.89 -15.84
C ILE A 194 -31.44 -29.18 -14.39
N VAL A 195 -32.53 -28.59 -13.90
CA VAL A 195 -33.04 -28.83 -12.54
C VAL A 195 -33.35 -30.31 -12.32
N ARG A 196 -33.99 -30.96 -13.31
CA ARG A 196 -34.29 -32.41 -13.25
C ARG A 196 -33.03 -33.28 -13.21
N LYS A 197 -31.93 -32.86 -13.85
CA LYS A 197 -30.63 -33.56 -13.78
C LYS A 197 -29.92 -33.40 -12.44
N MET A 198 -30.17 -32.31 -11.71
CA MET A 198 -29.48 -32.03 -10.45
C MET A 198 -29.98 -32.87 -9.26
N ARG A 199 -31.04 -33.68 -9.40
CA ARG A 199 -31.62 -34.53 -8.33
C ARG A 199 -31.68 -33.79 -6.98
N TRP A 200 -32.23 -32.57 -7.00
CA TRP A 200 -32.57 -31.84 -5.78
C TRP A 200 -33.72 -32.54 -5.04
#